data_AF-A0A6N2U942-F1
#
_entry.id   AF-A0A6N2U942-F1
#
_cell.length_a   1.000
_cell.length_b   1.000
_cell.length_c   1.000
_cell.angle_alpha   90.00
_cell.angle_beta   90.00
_cell.angle_gamma   90.00
#
_symmetry.space_group_name_H-M   'P 1'
#
loop_
_entity.id
_entity.type
_entity.pdbx_description
1 polymer ?
#
loop_
_entity_poly.entity_id
_entity_poly.type
_entity_poly.pdbx_seq_one_letter_code
_entity_poly.pdbx_strand_id
1 'polypeptide(L)'
;MEKGRLNIQGPAYGVLLFDRQKTLPYEVVKKLLVYSKAGFPIIFLGEAPMEPSSQKEPQIREMMENLLEKDNVILLQTEEELPPVLKNAGVYSDMYLGSTGKLLGVHRRWEENEIYWLGNLGDAAAYDEVDERRKICTEIRLKGQGIPYRVNLWNGQIEKISSYRWEDGNIFMEITLYENDDCIIAMVPQEEEYVIENQKAELYDRVEFTSWTLEMERWSAGQLPIENRKSKCEPVVLEKLVPWNEIFSVGNSSGVGTYRTVYRSGKNFQNPMDAVLKIEKICDSFQLLINGNEVCCNPLCMEIPVGAYLKEGENMIEIQVASTLLNAVVEHSRKEKICGLHKIPDIREMNEYGIWGEVALYVKKNSDKNVRIECIFRIFIHFFANLSSGFVRLQAQSERRLSVKCINISE
;
A
#
# COMPACT_ATOMS: atom_id res chain seq x y z
N MET A 1 25.07 -25.53 8.60
CA MET A 1 24.26 -24.92 9.66
C MET A 1 25.20 -24.18 10.57
N GLU A 2 24.85 -22.94 10.94
CA GLU A 2 25.65 -22.12 11.85
C GLU A 2 24.69 -21.38 12.77
N LYS A 3 25.02 -21.29 14.07
CA LYS A 3 24.20 -20.62 15.10
C LYS A 3 22.73 -21.08 15.11
N GLY A 4 22.48 -22.37 14.88
CA GLY A 4 21.13 -22.94 14.84
C GLY A 4 20.29 -22.56 13.61
N ARG A 5 20.89 -22.00 12.55
CA ARG A 5 20.19 -21.60 11.32
C ARG A 5 20.63 -22.38 10.09
N LEU A 6 19.67 -22.66 9.20
CA LEU A 6 19.90 -23.20 7.86
C LEU A 6 20.02 -22.07 6.84
N ASN A 7 21.06 -22.14 6.01
CA ASN A 7 21.34 -21.14 4.96
C ASN A 7 21.51 -19.70 5.50
N ILE A 8 22.51 -19.48 6.35
CA ILE A 8 22.73 -18.21 7.08
C ILE A 8 23.04 -17.00 6.18
N GLN A 9 23.61 -17.24 4.99
CA GLN A 9 23.86 -16.20 3.98
C GLN A 9 22.62 -15.89 3.12
N GLY A 10 21.53 -16.65 3.33
CA GLY A 10 20.25 -16.48 2.65
C GLY A 10 19.11 -16.37 3.67
N PRO A 11 18.04 -17.19 3.57
CA PRO A 11 16.86 -17.06 4.43
C PRO A 11 17.06 -17.35 5.92
N ALA A 12 18.16 -18.00 6.32
CA ALA A 12 18.48 -18.30 7.73
C ALA A 12 17.34 -18.97 8.54
N TYR A 13 16.73 -20.03 7.99
CA TYR A 13 15.60 -20.73 8.61
C TYR A 13 15.95 -21.32 9.98
N GLY A 14 15.04 -21.18 10.95
CA GLY A 14 15.21 -21.71 12.32
C GLY A 14 14.56 -23.08 12.55
N VAL A 15 13.69 -23.53 11.65
CA VAL A 15 12.99 -24.81 11.72
C VAL A 15 12.64 -25.30 10.31
N LEU A 16 12.47 -26.61 10.14
CA LEU A 16 11.84 -27.20 8.96
C LEU A 16 10.47 -27.74 9.36
N LEU A 17 9.41 -27.27 8.70
CA LEU A 17 8.04 -27.74 8.89
C LEU A 17 7.59 -28.53 7.66
N PHE A 18 7.15 -29.76 7.87
CA PHE A 18 6.53 -30.60 6.87
C PHE A 18 5.03 -30.65 7.16
N ASP A 19 4.25 -29.93 6.36
CA ASP A 19 2.80 -29.85 6.51
C ASP A 19 2.11 -30.99 5.76
N ARG A 20 1.55 -31.96 6.50
CA ARG A 20 0.68 -33.05 6.02
C ARG A 20 1.25 -33.77 4.79
N GLN A 21 2.56 -33.97 4.78
CA GLN A 21 3.25 -34.68 3.71
C GLN A 21 3.05 -36.18 3.87
N LYS A 22 2.61 -36.86 2.80
CA LYS A 22 2.39 -38.32 2.82
C LYS A 22 3.66 -39.11 2.53
N THR A 23 4.53 -38.58 1.68
CA THR A 23 5.75 -39.26 1.24
C THR A 23 6.93 -38.29 1.28
N LEU A 24 8.15 -38.83 1.36
CA LEU A 24 9.38 -38.08 1.21
C LEU A 24 10.37 -38.79 0.29
N PRO A 25 11.19 -38.03 -0.48
CA PRO A 25 12.31 -38.62 -1.21
C PRO A 25 13.38 -39.14 -0.26
N TYR A 26 14.01 -40.28 -0.57
CA TYR A 26 15.10 -40.87 0.22
C TYR A 26 16.22 -39.87 0.57
N GLU A 27 16.65 -39.06 -0.41
CA GLU A 27 17.70 -38.06 -0.21
C GLU A 27 17.27 -36.93 0.75
N VAL A 28 15.97 -36.63 0.84
CA VAL A 28 15.45 -35.67 1.83
C VAL A 28 15.57 -36.26 3.23
N VAL A 29 15.11 -37.50 3.45
CA VAL A 29 15.19 -38.16 4.76
C VAL A 29 16.64 -38.28 5.25
N LYS A 30 17.57 -38.61 4.34
CA LYS A 30 19.00 -38.65 4.63
C LYS A 30 19.53 -37.30 5.12
N LYS A 31 19.12 -36.19 4.50
CA LYS A 31 19.48 -34.83 4.95
C LYS A 31 18.82 -34.47 6.28
N LEU A 32 17.57 -34.86 6.50
CA LEU A 32 16.87 -34.63 7.77
C LEU A 32 17.59 -35.31 8.94
N LEU A 33 18.09 -36.54 8.76
CA LEU A 33 18.91 -37.22 9.77
C LEU A 33 20.23 -36.48 10.08
N VAL A 34 20.85 -35.85 9.07
CA VAL A 34 22.04 -35.01 9.30
C VAL A 34 21.69 -33.76 10.09
N TYR A 35 20.58 -33.11 9.75
CA TYR A 35 20.12 -31.91 10.46
C TYR A 35 19.68 -32.22 11.89
N SER A 36 18.95 -33.32 12.11
CA SER A 36 18.50 -33.72 13.44
C SER A 36 19.67 -34.05 14.36
N LYS A 37 20.68 -34.78 13.88
CA LYS A 37 21.91 -35.08 14.64
C LYS A 37 22.68 -33.83 15.06
N ALA A 38 22.58 -32.76 14.30
CA ALA A 38 23.18 -31.47 14.62
C ALA A 38 22.25 -30.55 15.42
N GLY A 39 21.14 -31.08 15.96
CA GLY A 39 20.23 -30.39 16.87
C GLY A 39 19.24 -29.44 16.18
N PHE A 40 19.12 -29.47 14.86
CA PHE A 40 18.22 -28.57 14.15
C PHE A 40 16.75 -29.00 14.30
N PRO A 41 15.82 -28.10 14.66
CA PRO A 41 14.42 -28.45 14.85
C PRO A 41 13.73 -28.88 13.54
N ILE A 42 13.05 -30.03 13.57
CA ILE A 42 12.23 -30.55 12.45
C ILE A 42 10.84 -30.85 12.99
N ILE A 43 9.81 -30.36 12.33
CA ILE A 43 8.42 -30.52 12.74
C ILE A 43 7.65 -31.21 11.61
N PHE A 44 6.90 -32.24 11.95
CA PHE A 44 5.91 -32.87 11.09
C PHE A 44 4.51 -32.53 11.62
N LEU A 45 3.67 -31.95 10.77
CA LEU A 45 2.28 -31.64 11.10
C LEU A 45 1.36 -32.66 10.41
N GLY A 46 0.58 -33.39 11.19
CA GLY A 46 -0.24 -34.52 10.76
C GLY A 46 0.47 -35.86 10.94
N GLU A 47 0.28 -36.79 10.00
CA GLU A 47 0.93 -38.10 10.01
C GLU A 47 2.40 -37.99 9.56
N ALA A 48 3.27 -38.84 10.12
CA ALA A 48 4.65 -38.92 9.69
C ALA A 48 4.76 -39.59 8.29
N PRO A 49 5.52 -39.02 7.34
CA PRO A 49 5.69 -39.60 6.01
C PRO A 49 6.58 -40.84 6.05
N MET A 50 5.98 -42.01 6.23
CA MET A 50 6.71 -43.29 6.35
C MET A 50 7.02 -43.94 5.00
N GLU A 51 6.55 -43.37 3.88
CA GLU A 51 6.63 -43.94 2.55
C GLU A 51 7.54 -43.13 1.61
N PRO A 52 8.32 -43.79 0.73
CA PRO A 52 9.14 -43.10 -0.25
C PRO A 52 8.28 -42.44 -1.34
N SER A 53 8.74 -41.31 -1.88
CA SER A 53 8.04 -40.64 -2.99
C SER A 53 8.10 -41.40 -4.32
N SER A 54 8.99 -42.40 -4.43
CA SER A 54 9.14 -43.25 -5.62
C SER A 54 9.42 -44.70 -5.22
N GLN A 55 8.84 -45.66 -5.96
CA GLN A 55 9.08 -47.10 -5.75
C GLN A 55 10.53 -47.55 -5.99
N LYS A 56 11.35 -46.71 -6.64
CA LYS A 56 12.78 -47.00 -6.90
C LYS A 56 13.69 -46.58 -5.76
N GLU A 57 13.17 -45.88 -4.77
CA GLU A 57 13.94 -45.43 -3.61
C GLU A 57 13.93 -46.53 -2.53
N PRO A 58 15.00 -46.68 -1.74
CA PRO A 58 15.01 -47.59 -0.59
C PRO A 58 13.81 -47.27 0.32
N GLN A 59 13.18 -48.30 0.90
CA GLN A 59 12.13 -48.07 1.90
C GLN A 59 12.70 -47.20 3.03
N ILE A 60 12.19 -45.97 3.17
CA ILE A 60 12.69 -44.96 4.13
C ILE A 60 12.21 -45.20 5.56
N ARG A 61 11.40 -46.25 5.80
CA ARG A 61 10.70 -46.48 7.06
C ARG A 61 11.64 -46.51 8.26
N GLU A 62 12.69 -47.32 8.21
CA GLU A 62 13.68 -47.41 9.29
C GLU A 62 14.40 -46.06 9.53
N MET A 63 14.69 -45.31 8.46
CA MET A 63 15.33 -44.00 8.59
C MET A 63 14.40 -42.97 9.24
N MET A 64 13.10 -43.05 8.94
CA MET A 64 12.07 -42.21 9.55
C MET A 64 11.83 -42.58 11.01
N GLU A 65 11.79 -43.87 11.35
CA GLU A 65 11.73 -44.34 12.75
C GLU A 65 12.90 -43.79 13.56
N ASN A 66 14.13 -43.94 13.05
CA ASN A 66 15.34 -43.37 13.66
C ASN A 66 15.32 -41.84 13.77
N LEU A 67 14.63 -41.16 12.85
CA LEU A 67 14.49 -39.70 12.85
C LEU A 67 13.51 -39.25 13.94
N LEU A 68 12.37 -39.94 14.08
CA LEU A 68 11.33 -39.64 15.06
C LEU A 68 11.76 -39.90 16.50
N GLU A 69 12.80 -40.72 16.74
CA GLU A 69 13.40 -40.92 18.06
C GLU A 69 14.23 -39.72 18.57
N LYS A 70 14.46 -38.68 17.76
CA LYS A 70 15.27 -37.52 18.14
C LYS A 70 14.44 -36.47 18.88
N ASP A 71 14.94 -35.95 19.99
CA ASP A 71 14.25 -34.95 20.82
C ASP A 71 13.88 -33.64 20.08
N ASN A 72 14.65 -33.30 19.04
CA ASN A 72 14.44 -32.12 18.20
C ASN A 72 13.58 -32.41 16.95
N VAL A 73 13.00 -33.60 16.84
CA VAL A 73 12.05 -33.99 15.80
C VAL A 73 10.67 -34.13 16.45
N ILE A 74 9.74 -33.26 16.07
CA ILE A 74 8.47 -33.09 16.77
C ILE A 74 7.33 -33.45 15.81
N LEU A 75 6.45 -34.35 16.25
CA LEU A 75 5.23 -34.70 15.53
C LEU A 75 4.04 -33.99 16.19
N LEU A 76 3.31 -33.18 15.43
CA LEU A 76 2.13 -32.45 15.86
C LEU A 76 0.89 -32.98 15.14
N GLN A 77 -0.25 -33.02 15.82
CA GLN A 77 -1.50 -33.44 15.19
C GLN A 77 -2.24 -32.25 14.57
N THR A 78 -2.19 -31.10 15.23
CA THR A 78 -2.95 -29.91 14.84
C THR A 78 -2.08 -28.66 14.73
N GLU A 79 -2.54 -27.69 13.94
CA GLU A 79 -1.86 -26.40 13.79
C GLU A 79 -1.87 -25.58 15.09
N GLU A 80 -2.83 -25.81 15.98
CA GLU A 80 -2.95 -25.11 17.27
C GLU A 80 -1.77 -25.39 18.22
N GLU A 81 -1.10 -26.54 18.06
CA GLU A 81 0.07 -26.93 18.84
C GLU A 81 1.37 -26.27 18.33
N LEU A 82 1.37 -25.71 17.11
CA LEU A 82 2.57 -25.20 16.46
C LEU A 82 3.18 -23.98 17.16
N PRO A 83 2.42 -22.94 17.58
CA PRO A 83 2.99 -21.75 18.21
C PRO A 83 3.84 -22.04 19.47
N PRO A 84 3.39 -22.81 20.49
CA PRO A 84 4.22 -23.11 21.65
C PRO A 84 5.46 -23.96 21.29
N VAL A 85 5.36 -24.84 20.29
CA VAL A 85 6.48 -25.66 19.82
C VAL A 85 7.56 -24.81 19.16
N LEU A 86 7.17 -23.87 18.29
CA LEU A 86 8.09 -22.91 17.69
C LEU A 86 8.80 -22.08 18.77
N LYS A 87 8.06 -21.62 19.78
CA LYS A 87 8.62 -20.87 20.91
C LYS A 87 9.65 -21.69 21.68
N ASN A 88 9.37 -22.96 21.98
CA ASN A 88 10.30 -23.88 22.65
C ASN A 88 11.55 -24.16 21.80
N ALA A 89 11.40 -24.16 20.48
CA ALA A 89 12.52 -24.25 19.53
C ALA A 89 13.31 -22.93 19.35
N GLY A 90 12.99 -21.87 20.12
CA GLY A 90 13.63 -20.55 20.01
C GLY A 90 13.25 -19.77 18.76
N VAL A 91 12.16 -20.15 18.08
CA VAL A 91 11.60 -19.46 16.92
C VAL A 91 10.45 -18.58 17.40
N TYR A 92 10.72 -17.29 17.54
CA TYR A 92 9.74 -16.29 17.96
C TYR A 92 9.13 -15.56 16.76
N SER A 93 7.91 -15.08 16.94
CA SER A 93 7.25 -14.20 15.97
C SER A 93 8.09 -12.94 15.74
N ASP A 94 8.44 -12.69 14.48
CA ASP A 94 9.26 -11.53 14.06
C ASP A 94 8.44 -10.23 14.03
N MET A 95 7.13 -10.36 13.80
CA MET A 95 6.17 -9.26 13.81
C MET A 95 4.81 -9.74 14.32
N TYR A 96 4.07 -8.85 14.97
CA TYR A 96 2.66 -9.02 15.29
C TYR A 96 1.87 -7.87 14.65
N LEU A 97 0.89 -8.21 13.82
CA LEU A 97 0.13 -7.25 13.00
C LEU A 97 -1.34 -7.19 13.41
N GLY A 98 -1.62 -7.35 14.71
CA GLY A 98 -2.97 -7.46 15.23
C GLY A 98 -3.60 -8.85 15.01
N SER A 99 -4.86 -8.99 15.41
CA SER A 99 -5.58 -10.26 15.40
C SER A 99 -6.59 -10.42 14.26
N THR A 100 -6.69 -9.43 13.36
CA THR A 100 -7.68 -9.45 12.26
C THR A 100 -7.33 -10.44 11.15
N GLY A 101 -6.04 -10.80 11.02
CA GLY A 101 -5.53 -11.63 9.93
C GLY A 101 -5.53 -10.95 8.56
N LYS A 102 -5.81 -9.63 8.50
CA LYS A 102 -5.90 -8.87 7.25
C LYS A 102 -4.65 -8.09 6.90
N LEU A 103 -3.81 -7.83 7.90
CA LEU A 103 -2.50 -7.20 7.69
C LEU A 103 -1.47 -8.27 7.35
N LEU A 104 -0.78 -8.07 6.22
CA LEU A 104 0.41 -8.80 5.84
C LEU A 104 1.64 -7.97 6.16
N GLY A 105 2.75 -8.66 6.38
CA GLY A 105 4.03 -7.99 6.54
C GLY A 105 5.19 -8.79 5.99
N VAL A 106 6.17 -8.06 5.48
CA VAL A 106 7.46 -8.60 5.03
C VAL A 106 8.54 -7.81 5.74
N HIS A 107 9.42 -8.52 6.43
CA HIS A 107 10.59 -7.94 7.07
C HIS A 107 11.83 -8.20 6.21
N ARG A 108 12.59 -7.13 5.94
CA ARG A 108 13.90 -7.18 5.32
C ARG A 108 14.90 -6.46 6.21
N ARG A 109 16.07 -7.09 6.37
CA ARG A 109 17.23 -6.46 6.99
C ARG A 109 18.25 -6.08 5.92
N TRP A 110 18.77 -4.87 6.01
CA TRP A 110 19.90 -4.43 5.20
C TRP A 110 20.92 -3.74 6.08
N GLU A 111 22.11 -4.36 6.21
CA GLU A 111 23.14 -3.98 7.17
C GLU A 111 22.56 -3.97 8.60
N GLU A 112 22.49 -2.79 9.22
CA GLU A 112 21.91 -2.58 10.56
C GLU A 112 20.46 -2.07 10.50
N ASN A 113 19.93 -1.79 9.31
CA ASN A 113 18.59 -1.25 9.13
C ASN A 113 17.55 -2.38 9.03
N GLU A 114 16.43 -2.20 9.73
CA GLU A 114 15.27 -3.08 9.66
C GLU A 114 14.16 -2.37 8.86
N ILE A 115 13.61 -3.03 7.85
CA ILE A 115 12.62 -2.48 6.92
C ILE A 115 11.42 -3.42 6.85
N TYR A 116 10.24 -2.91 7.18
CA TYR A 116 8.99 -3.64 7.19
C TYR A 116 8.07 -3.11 6.11
N TRP A 117 7.70 -3.92 5.13
CA TRP A 117 6.54 -3.63 4.30
C TRP A 117 5.30 -4.17 5.00
N LEU A 118 4.23 -3.38 5.07
CA LEU A 118 2.96 -3.72 5.67
C LEU A 118 1.84 -3.41 4.68
N GLY A 119 0.96 -4.37 4.43
CA GLY A 119 -0.17 -4.22 3.51
C GLY A 119 -1.47 -4.69 4.13
N ASN A 120 -2.57 -3.98 3.87
CA ASN A 120 -3.91 -4.39 4.29
C ASN A 120 -4.64 -5.06 3.13
N LEU A 121 -4.88 -6.37 3.22
CA LEU A 121 -5.60 -7.14 2.20
C LEU A 121 -7.08 -6.78 2.08
N GLY A 122 -7.68 -6.21 3.12
CA GLY A 122 -9.12 -5.97 3.13
C GLY A 122 -10.00 -7.19 3.33
N ASP A 123 -11.28 -6.98 3.08
CA ASP A 123 -12.37 -7.95 3.13
C ASP A 123 -12.99 -8.21 1.75
N ALA A 124 -12.70 -7.38 0.76
CA ALA A 124 -13.22 -7.51 -0.59
C ALA A 124 -12.66 -8.75 -1.31
N ALA A 125 -13.54 -9.57 -1.88
CA ALA A 125 -13.13 -10.72 -2.69
C ALA A 125 -12.70 -10.29 -4.11
N ALA A 126 -13.17 -9.12 -4.55
CA ALA A 126 -12.89 -8.51 -5.85
C ALA A 126 -12.82 -6.97 -5.74
N TYR A 127 -12.19 -6.33 -6.73
CA TYR A 127 -11.89 -4.88 -6.70
C TYR A 127 -13.16 -4.00 -6.60
N ASP A 128 -14.28 -4.45 -7.15
CA ASP A 128 -15.59 -3.78 -7.12
C ASP A 128 -16.26 -3.77 -5.74
N GLU A 129 -15.82 -4.64 -4.82
CA GLU A 129 -16.32 -4.72 -3.45
C GLU A 129 -15.46 -3.93 -2.44
N VAL A 130 -14.38 -3.30 -2.92
CA VAL A 130 -13.45 -2.54 -2.09
C VAL A 130 -14.13 -1.25 -1.64
N ASP A 131 -14.32 -1.10 -0.33
CA ASP A 131 -14.70 0.19 0.25
C ASP A 131 -13.45 0.85 0.83
N GLU A 132 -12.86 1.75 0.05
CA GLU A 132 -11.67 2.53 0.40
C GLU A 132 -11.82 3.33 1.71
N ARG A 133 -13.04 3.44 2.29
CA ARG A 133 -13.24 4.09 3.59
C ARG A 133 -13.02 3.14 4.77
N ARG A 134 -13.01 1.82 4.54
CA ARG A 134 -12.67 0.86 5.60
C ARG A 134 -11.19 0.93 5.89
N LYS A 135 -10.86 1.00 7.18
CA LYS A 135 -9.49 1.05 7.66
C LYS A 135 -9.29 0.16 8.87
N ILE A 136 -8.09 -0.40 8.97
CA ILE A 136 -7.63 -1.07 10.18
C ILE A 136 -6.83 -0.07 10.99
N CYS A 137 -7.21 0.10 12.26
CA CYS A 137 -6.46 0.83 13.25
C CYS A 137 -6.08 -0.16 14.37
N THR A 138 -4.80 -0.50 14.50
CA THR A 138 -4.37 -1.52 15.47
C THR A 138 -2.94 -1.30 15.96
N GLU A 139 -2.65 -1.76 17.18
CA GLU A 139 -1.27 -1.81 17.67
C GLU A 139 -0.54 -2.99 17.00
N ILE A 140 0.62 -2.69 16.43
CA ILE A 140 1.54 -3.68 15.86
C ILE A 140 2.80 -3.76 16.71
N ARG A 141 3.50 -4.89 16.65
CA ARG A 141 4.84 -5.09 17.21
C ARG A 141 5.79 -5.46 16.09
N LEU A 142 6.86 -4.69 15.93
CA LEU A 142 7.94 -4.95 15.00
C LEU A 142 9.22 -5.19 15.79
N LYS A 143 10.06 -6.12 15.33
CA LYS A 143 11.39 -6.31 15.92
C LYS A 143 12.29 -5.11 15.57
N GLY A 144 13.30 -4.84 16.39
CA GLY A 144 14.32 -3.86 16.08
C GLY A 144 14.39 -2.70 17.07
N GLN A 145 15.25 -1.75 16.74
CA GLN A 145 15.58 -0.59 17.57
C GLN A 145 15.69 0.65 16.67
N GLY A 146 15.63 1.83 17.29
CA GLY A 146 15.78 3.11 16.61
C GLY A 146 14.48 3.89 16.50
N ILE A 147 14.44 4.79 15.53
CA ILE A 147 13.30 5.67 15.30
C ILE A 147 12.52 5.13 14.09
N PRO A 148 11.23 4.78 14.25
CA PRO A 148 10.39 4.33 13.16
C PRO A 148 9.98 5.51 12.26
N TYR A 149 10.15 5.33 10.95
CA TYR A 149 9.64 6.22 9.91
C TYR A 149 8.65 5.48 9.02
N ARG A 150 7.49 6.08 8.76
CA ARG A 150 6.54 5.61 7.77
C ARG A 150 6.90 6.19 6.41
N VAL A 151 7.01 5.33 5.42
CA VAL A 151 7.15 5.71 4.00
C VAL A 151 5.82 5.38 3.32
N ASN A 152 5.19 6.41 2.79
CA ASN A 152 4.03 6.26 1.93
C ASN A 152 4.51 5.91 0.51
N LEU A 153 4.09 4.74 0.01
CA LEU A 153 4.56 4.21 -1.28
C LEU A 153 3.90 4.86 -2.50
N TRP A 154 2.77 5.54 -2.31
CA TRP A 154 2.09 6.28 -3.37
C TRP A 154 2.79 7.60 -3.70
N ASN A 155 3.22 8.33 -2.67
CA ASN A 155 3.77 9.69 -2.83
C ASN A 155 5.23 9.86 -2.40
N GLY A 156 5.86 8.82 -1.85
CA GLY A 156 7.23 8.85 -1.36
C GLY A 156 7.43 9.71 -0.11
N GLN A 157 6.35 10.19 0.53
CA GLN A 157 6.42 10.96 1.76
C GLN A 157 6.95 10.08 2.88
N ILE A 158 7.90 10.63 3.64
CA ILE A 158 8.54 9.97 4.78
C ILE A 158 8.18 10.75 6.03
N GLU A 159 7.53 10.08 6.98
CA GLU A 159 7.04 10.68 8.21
C GLU A 159 7.66 9.99 9.41
N LYS A 160 8.20 10.78 10.34
CA LYS A 160 8.63 10.26 11.63
C LYS A 160 7.40 9.86 12.44
N ILE A 161 7.41 8.65 13.00
CA ILE A 161 6.40 8.22 13.95
C ILE A 161 6.85 8.63 15.34
N SER A 162 6.14 9.59 15.95
CA SER A 162 6.47 10.11 17.28
C SER A 162 5.85 9.30 18.42
N SER A 163 4.78 8.54 18.14
CA SER A 163 4.06 7.76 19.15
C SER A 163 4.36 6.27 18.99
N TYR A 164 5.38 5.81 19.69
CA TYR A 164 5.75 4.40 19.78
C TYR A 164 6.36 4.11 21.15
N ARG A 165 6.32 2.85 21.55
CA ARG A 165 7.04 2.35 22.73
C ARG A 165 8.06 1.32 22.30
N TRP A 166 9.16 1.26 23.05
CA TRP A 166 10.20 0.27 22.85
C TRP A 166 10.33 -0.59 24.10
N GLU A 167 10.31 -1.91 23.92
CA GLU A 167 10.39 -2.89 25.01
C GLU A 167 10.99 -4.19 24.47
N ASP A 168 12.01 -4.71 25.16
CA ASP A 168 12.65 -5.99 24.85
C ASP A 168 13.11 -6.17 23.39
N GLY A 169 13.66 -5.12 22.79
CA GLY A 169 14.13 -5.16 21.39
C GLY A 169 13.00 -5.19 20.36
N ASN A 170 11.81 -4.74 20.75
CA ASN A 170 10.66 -4.57 19.88
C ASN A 170 10.15 -3.13 19.96
N ILE A 171 9.63 -2.64 18.85
CA ILE A 171 8.88 -1.40 18.74
C ILE A 171 7.39 -1.75 18.65
N PHE A 172 6.58 -1.05 19.43
CA PHE A 172 5.14 -1.13 19.36
C PHE A 172 4.56 0.23 19.02
N MET A 173 3.61 0.24 18.11
CA MET A 173 3.02 1.47 17.58
C MET A 173 1.64 1.16 17.02
N GLU A 174 0.78 2.17 16.98
CA GLU A 174 -0.48 2.08 16.24
C GLU A 174 -0.23 2.32 14.76
N ILE A 175 -0.88 1.53 13.90
CA ILE A 175 -0.93 1.78 12.47
C ILE A 175 -2.37 1.97 12.02
N THR A 176 -2.56 2.88 11.06
CA THR A 176 -3.80 3.02 10.30
C THR A 176 -3.53 2.79 8.82
N LEU A 177 -4.19 1.78 8.23
CA LEU A 177 -4.16 1.50 6.79
C LEU A 177 -5.58 1.31 6.26
N TYR A 178 -5.87 1.94 5.12
CA TYR A 178 -7.10 1.70 4.37
C TYR A 178 -7.09 0.32 3.71
N GLU A 179 -8.24 -0.15 3.27
CA GLU A 179 -8.35 -1.38 2.50
C GLU A 179 -7.49 -1.32 1.23
N ASN A 180 -6.70 -2.36 0.96
CA ASN A 180 -5.72 -2.45 -0.13
C ASN A 180 -4.56 -1.43 -0.08
N ASP A 181 -4.45 -0.64 0.98
CA ASP A 181 -3.34 0.30 1.17
C ASP A 181 -2.14 -0.38 1.81
N ASP A 182 -0.96 0.21 1.58
CA ASP A 182 0.30 -0.29 2.10
C ASP A 182 1.25 0.82 2.54
N CYS A 183 2.26 0.44 3.31
CA CYS A 183 3.35 1.33 3.64
C CYS A 183 4.62 0.55 3.97
N ILE A 184 5.73 1.29 4.04
CA ILE A 184 6.95 0.78 4.68
C ILE A 184 7.13 1.45 6.03
N ILE A 185 7.52 0.67 7.04
CA ILE A 185 8.12 1.16 8.28
C ILE A 185 9.62 0.89 8.21
N ALA A 186 10.41 1.94 8.16
CA ALA A 186 11.86 1.87 8.20
C ALA A 186 12.36 2.23 9.60
N MET A 187 13.22 1.39 10.17
CA MET A 187 13.89 1.66 11.43
C MET A 187 15.24 2.29 11.15
N VAL A 188 15.43 3.53 11.60
CA VAL A 188 16.70 4.25 11.44
C VAL A 188 17.45 4.22 12.78
N PRO A 189 18.75 3.83 12.78
CA PRO A 189 19.60 3.92 13.97
C PRO A 189 19.55 5.32 14.57
N GLN A 190 19.55 5.40 15.89
CA GLN A 190 19.43 6.67 16.59
C GLN A 190 20.73 7.48 16.45
N GLU A 191 20.74 8.45 15.54
CA GLU A 191 21.66 9.59 15.58
C GLU A 191 20.88 10.81 16.09
N GLU A 192 21.34 11.35 17.22
CA GLU A 192 20.88 12.52 18.01
C GLU A 192 19.46 13.11 17.80
N GLU A 193 18.77 13.25 18.94
CA GLU A 193 17.40 13.72 19.14
C GLU A 193 16.96 14.94 18.33
N TYR A 194 15.69 14.92 17.91
CA TYR A 194 14.74 15.98 18.26
C TYR A 194 13.35 15.38 18.55
N VAL A 195 12.81 15.73 19.72
CA VAL A 195 11.42 15.52 20.13
C VAL A 195 10.57 16.58 19.42
N ILE A 196 9.49 16.16 18.75
CA ILE A 196 8.39 17.06 18.40
C ILE A 196 7.18 16.57 19.18
N GLU A 197 6.70 17.42 20.09
CA GLU A 197 5.49 17.18 20.86
C GLU A 197 4.27 17.09 19.94
N ASN A 198 3.47 16.04 20.15
CA ASN A 198 2.15 15.91 19.54
C ASN A 198 1.20 16.95 20.14
N GLN A 199 0.58 17.77 19.30
CA GLN A 199 -0.63 18.50 19.69
C GLN A 199 -1.89 17.80 19.18
N LYS A 200 -2.87 17.77 20.08
CA LYS A 200 -4.17 17.11 19.99
C LYS A 200 -5.16 17.96 19.19
N ALA A 201 -6.08 17.29 18.48
CA ALA A 201 -7.33 17.75 17.87
C ALA A 201 -7.50 19.28 17.69
N GLU A 202 -7.15 19.77 16.51
CA GLU A 202 -7.22 21.18 16.16
C GLU A 202 -8.42 21.51 15.27
N LEU A 203 -8.94 22.73 15.42
CA LEU A 203 -10.13 23.21 14.73
C LEU A 203 -9.75 23.63 13.29
N TYR A 204 -10.35 22.98 12.29
CA TYR A 204 -10.16 23.32 10.89
C TYR A 204 -11.26 24.29 10.42
N ASP A 205 -10.89 25.28 9.60
CA ASP A 205 -11.85 25.94 8.71
C ASP A 205 -12.14 24.99 7.53
N ARG A 206 -13.42 24.73 7.30
CA ARG A 206 -13.91 23.91 6.19
C ARG A 206 -14.45 24.82 5.09
N VAL A 207 -13.93 24.65 3.87
CA VAL A 207 -14.43 25.32 2.67
C VAL A 207 -14.87 24.26 1.68
N GLU A 208 -16.18 24.12 1.53
CA GLU A 208 -16.79 23.26 0.53
C GLU A 208 -16.82 23.96 -0.83
N PHE A 209 -16.50 23.23 -1.89
CA PHE A 209 -16.52 23.76 -3.25
C PHE A 209 -17.85 23.44 -3.93
N THR A 210 -18.67 24.47 -4.14
CA THR A 210 -20.00 24.38 -4.76
C THR A 210 -20.05 25.07 -6.12
N SER A 211 -18.91 25.38 -6.73
CA SER A 211 -18.84 25.97 -8.07
C SER A 211 -17.75 25.31 -8.87
N TRP A 212 -18.16 24.42 -9.77
CA TRP A 212 -17.28 23.64 -10.62
C TRP A 212 -17.57 23.91 -12.08
N THR A 213 -16.53 23.88 -12.90
CA THR A 213 -16.66 23.73 -14.36
C THR A 213 -16.10 22.36 -14.75
N LEU A 214 -16.86 21.59 -15.51
CA LEU A 214 -16.45 20.31 -16.07
C LEU A 214 -16.29 20.44 -17.59
N GLU A 215 -15.07 20.17 -18.08
CA GLU A 215 -14.79 20.00 -19.50
C GLU A 215 -14.54 18.53 -19.80
N MET A 216 -15.32 17.94 -20.71
CA MET A 216 -15.27 16.50 -20.98
C MET A 216 -14.76 16.22 -22.40
N GLU A 217 -13.73 15.38 -22.51
CA GLU A 217 -13.38 14.66 -23.74
C GLU A 217 -14.10 13.31 -23.73
N ARG A 218 -15.17 13.20 -24.54
CA ARG A 218 -15.92 11.97 -24.74
C ARG A 218 -15.25 11.08 -25.77
N TRP A 219 -15.15 9.78 -25.45
CA TRP A 219 -14.67 8.73 -26.33
C TRP A 219 -15.85 7.87 -26.79
N SER A 220 -15.85 7.53 -28.07
CA SER A 220 -16.90 6.74 -28.73
C SER A 220 -16.30 5.84 -29.80
N ALA A 221 -17.07 4.87 -30.29
CA ALA A 221 -16.61 3.98 -31.36
C ALA A 221 -16.10 4.77 -32.59
N GLY A 222 -14.90 4.43 -33.03
CA GLY A 222 -14.31 4.91 -34.28
C GLY A 222 -14.92 4.25 -35.52
N GLN A 223 -14.29 4.45 -36.68
CA GLN A 223 -14.75 3.79 -37.91
C GLN A 223 -14.36 2.32 -37.95
N LEU A 224 -13.19 2.00 -37.38
CA LEU A 224 -12.69 0.62 -37.25
C LEU A 224 -12.82 0.11 -35.81
N PRO A 225 -12.92 -1.23 -35.59
CA PRO A 225 -13.04 -1.82 -34.25
C PRO A 225 -11.87 -1.53 -33.29
N ILE A 226 -10.72 -1.10 -33.81
CA ILE A 226 -9.51 -0.76 -33.04
C ILE A 226 -9.36 0.74 -32.79
N GLU A 227 -10.31 1.55 -33.24
CA GLU A 227 -10.25 3.01 -33.18
C GLU A 227 -11.28 3.59 -32.21
N ASN A 228 -10.88 4.65 -31.51
CA ASN A 228 -11.77 5.48 -30.72
C ASN A 228 -11.88 6.87 -31.36
N ARG A 229 -13.12 7.35 -31.55
CA ARG A 229 -13.37 8.75 -31.89
C ARG A 229 -13.49 9.57 -30.61
N LYS A 230 -12.67 10.61 -30.51
CA LYS A 230 -12.66 11.58 -29.41
C LYS A 230 -13.38 12.86 -29.80
N SER A 231 -14.18 13.41 -28.91
CA SER A 231 -14.91 14.67 -29.11
C SER A 231 -14.98 15.46 -27.81
N LYS A 232 -14.87 16.78 -27.89
CA LYS A 232 -15.08 17.65 -26.73
C LYS A 232 -16.57 17.96 -26.54
N CYS A 233 -17.04 17.87 -25.32
CA CYS A 233 -18.34 18.37 -24.91
C CYS A 233 -18.24 19.86 -24.56
N GLU A 234 -19.38 20.56 -24.64
CA GLU A 234 -19.48 21.92 -24.10
C GLU A 234 -19.22 21.90 -22.58
N PRO A 235 -18.52 22.91 -22.03
CA PRO A 235 -18.28 23.01 -20.60
C PRO A 235 -19.59 23.04 -19.79
N VAL A 236 -19.62 22.33 -18.68
CA VAL A 236 -20.78 22.23 -17.78
C VAL A 236 -20.45 22.92 -16.47
N VAL A 237 -21.32 23.84 -16.02
CA VAL A 237 -21.23 24.42 -14.67
C VAL A 237 -22.03 23.54 -13.71
N LEU A 238 -21.41 23.14 -12.61
CA LEU A 238 -21.98 22.25 -11.61
C LEU A 238 -21.95 22.94 -10.24
N GLU A 239 -23.13 23.12 -9.65
CA GLU A 239 -23.25 23.55 -8.25
C GLU A 239 -23.08 22.38 -7.27
N LYS A 240 -23.40 21.18 -7.75
CA LYS A 240 -23.25 19.91 -7.04
C LYS A 240 -22.56 18.90 -7.95
N LEU A 241 -21.60 18.19 -7.40
CA LEU A 241 -20.93 17.08 -8.09
C LEU A 241 -21.82 15.84 -8.04
N VAL A 242 -22.12 15.30 -9.22
CA VAL A 242 -22.96 14.12 -9.45
C VAL A 242 -22.26 13.18 -10.43
N PRO A 243 -22.59 11.87 -10.41
CA PRO A 243 -22.06 10.93 -11.39
C PRO A 243 -22.27 11.39 -12.84
N TRP A 244 -21.32 11.13 -13.74
CA TRP A 244 -21.37 11.60 -15.13
C TRP A 244 -22.61 11.11 -15.91
N ASN A 245 -23.12 9.91 -15.60
CA ASN A 245 -24.36 9.37 -16.17
C ASN A 245 -25.62 10.17 -15.77
N GLU A 246 -25.57 10.99 -14.73
CA GLU A 246 -26.66 11.88 -14.34
C GLU A 246 -26.56 13.26 -15.01
N ILE A 247 -25.40 13.61 -15.57
CA ILE A 247 -25.21 14.87 -16.29
C ILE A 247 -25.75 14.70 -17.71
N PHE A 248 -26.88 15.33 -18.03
CA PHE A 248 -27.57 15.17 -19.32
C PHE A 248 -26.67 15.34 -20.55
N SER A 249 -25.78 16.34 -20.55
CA SER A 249 -24.85 16.60 -21.66
C SER A 249 -23.75 15.53 -21.79
N VAL A 250 -23.45 14.80 -20.72
CA VAL A 250 -22.40 13.76 -20.65
C VAL A 250 -23.00 12.36 -20.81
N GLY A 251 -24.09 12.00 -20.15
CA GLY A 251 -24.76 10.70 -20.29
C GLY A 251 -23.83 9.51 -20.01
N ASN A 252 -24.09 8.35 -20.65
CA ASN A 252 -23.33 7.10 -20.46
C ASN A 252 -22.05 7.05 -21.31
N SER A 253 -21.20 8.07 -21.18
CA SER A 253 -19.96 8.20 -21.95
C SER A 253 -18.77 7.51 -21.28
N SER A 254 -17.67 7.44 -22.00
CA SER A 254 -16.34 7.20 -21.42
C SER A 254 -15.40 8.31 -21.87
N GLY A 255 -14.29 8.49 -21.16
CA GLY A 255 -13.23 9.42 -21.56
C GLY A 255 -12.61 10.15 -20.39
N VAL A 256 -12.27 11.43 -20.59
CA VAL A 256 -11.53 12.24 -19.62
C VAL A 256 -12.29 13.51 -19.30
N GLY A 257 -12.65 13.71 -18.04
CA GLY A 257 -13.33 14.90 -17.54
C GLY A 257 -12.39 15.73 -16.67
N THR A 258 -12.26 17.02 -16.96
CA THR A 258 -11.44 17.95 -16.18
C THR A 258 -12.35 18.90 -15.42
N TYR A 259 -12.34 18.75 -14.10
CA TYR A 259 -13.05 19.58 -13.14
C TYR A 259 -12.16 20.74 -12.71
N ARG A 260 -12.72 21.95 -12.68
CA ARG A 260 -12.03 23.16 -12.20
C ARG A 260 -12.86 23.90 -11.18
N THR A 261 -12.21 24.30 -10.09
CA THR A 261 -12.75 25.25 -9.11
C THR A 261 -11.65 26.17 -8.61
N VAL A 262 -12.06 27.19 -7.86
CA VAL A 262 -11.17 28.23 -7.35
C VAL A 262 -11.33 28.35 -5.85
N TYR A 263 -10.23 28.15 -5.13
CA TYR A 263 -10.12 28.47 -3.72
C TYR A 263 -9.52 29.87 -3.55
N ARG A 264 -10.15 30.73 -2.74
CA ARG A 264 -9.63 32.06 -2.39
C ARG A 264 -9.24 32.09 -0.92
N SER A 265 -7.95 32.24 -0.65
CA SER A 265 -7.47 32.33 0.72
C SER A 265 -7.86 33.67 1.38
N GLY A 266 -8.08 33.66 2.69
CA GLY A 266 -8.32 34.89 3.46
C GLY A 266 -7.06 35.75 3.67
N LYS A 267 -7.25 36.95 4.23
CA LYS A 267 -6.21 37.98 4.42
C LYS A 267 -5.07 37.61 5.41
N ASN A 268 -5.19 36.49 6.13
CA ASN A 268 -4.20 36.01 7.10
C ASN A 268 -3.61 34.66 6.67
N PHE A 269 -3.48 34.43 5.36
CA PHE A 269 -2.95 33.19 4.83
C PHE A 269 -1.47 33.04 5.21
N GLN A 270 -1.19 32.20 6.21
CA GLN A 270 0.12 31.58 6.38
C GLN A 270 0.08 30.26 5.64
N ASN A 271 1.13 29.95 4.86
CA ASN A 271 1.19 28.74 4.05
C ASN A 271 0.77 27.52 4.88
N PRO A 272 -0.44 26.98 4.67
CA PRO A 272 -1.01 26.02 5.61
C PRO A 272 -0.48 24.66 5.20
N MET A 273 0.75 24.35 5.60
CA MET A 273 1.39 23.05 5.29
C MET A 273 0.49 21.87 5.67
N ASP A 274 -0.37 22.06 6.67
CA ASP A 274 -1.34 21.09 7.18
C ASP A 274 -2.70 21.09 6.43
N ALA A 275 -2.84 21.82 5.32
CA ALA A 275 -4.11 21.85 4.57
C ALA A 275 -4.34 20.54 3.82
N VAL A 276 -5.56 20.01 3.96
CA VAL A 276 -5.99 18.74 3.37
C VAL A 276 -7.21 18.95 2.50
N LEU A 277 -7.14 18.52 1.24
CA LEU A 277 -8.27 18.42 0.34
C LEU A 277 -8.93 17.06 0.56
N LYS A 278 -10.22 17.06 0.89
CA LYS A 278 -11.01 15.83 0.97
C LYS A 278 -11.96 15.71 -0.22
N ILE A 279 -11.99 14.53 -0.83
CA ILE A 279 -12.90 14.18 -1.92
C ILE A 279 -13.78 13.04 -1.44
N GLU A 280 -15.10 13.19 -1.46
CA GLU A 280 -15.99 12.15 -0.92
C GLU A 280 -15.97 10.90 -1.80
N LYS A 281 -16.18 11.06 -3.11
CA LYS A 281 -16.15 9.96 -4.07
C LYS A 281 -15.59 10.42 -5.41
N ILE A 282 -14.69 9.60 -5.95
CA ILE A 282 -14.07 9.77 -7.26
C ILE A 282 -13.87 8.40 -7.90
N CYS A 283 -14.14 8.32 -9.20
CA CYS A 283 -14.01 7.09 -9.96
C CYS A 283 -13.82 7.43 -11.45
N ASP A 284 -12.92 6.82 -12.20
CA ASP A 284 -11.97 5.79 -11.79
C ASP A 284 -10.64 6.46 -11.38
N SER A 285 -9.63 6.44 -12.27
CA SER A 285 -8.34 7.09 -12.02
C SER A 285 -8.41 8.62 -12.11
N PHE A 286 -7.57 9.32 -11.35
CA PHE A 286 -7.52 10.77 -11.37
C PHE A 286 -6.11 11.35 -11.23
N GLN A 287 -5.99 12.62 -11.60
CA GLN A 287 -4.84 13.47 -11.36
C GLN A 287 -5.32 14.78 -10.73
N LEU A 288 -4.64 15.23 -9.68
CA LEU A 288 -4.91 16.51 -9.02
C LEU A 288 -3.79 17.50 -9.36
N LEU A 289 -4.18 18.71 -9.77
CA LEU A 289 -3.28 19.84 -9.94
C LEU A 289 -3.76 21.02 -9.10
N ILE A 290 -2.83 21.62 -8.36
CA ILE A 290 -3.06 22.86 -7.63
C ILE A 290 -2.13 23.91 -8.21
N ASN A 291 -2.70 25.01 -8.72
CA ASN A 291 -1.94 26.08 -9.40
C ASN A 291 -1.06 25.55 -10.56
N GLY A 292 -1.52 24.51 -11.26
CA GLY A 292 -0.78 23.85 -12.36
C GLY A 292 0.34 22.91 -11.90
N ASN A 293 0.55 22.73 -10.60
CA ASN A 293 1.49 21.75 -10.07
C ASN A 293 0.74 20.46 -9.74
N GLU A 294 1.22 19.34 -10.28
CA GLU A 294 0.73 18.01 -9.96
C GLU A 294 0.96 17.69 -8.48
N VAL A 295 -0.10 17.22 -7.83
CA VAL A 295 -0.09 16.74 -6.45
C VAL A 295 -0.11 15.22 -6.48
N CYS A 296 0.89 14.59 -5.86
CA CYS A 296 0.92 13.15 -5.75
C CYS A 296 -0.14 12.65 -4.75
N CYS A 297 -1.01 11.73 -5.18
CA CYS A 297 -2.17 11.29 -4.42
C CYS A 297 -2.07 9.79 -4.13
N ASN A 298 -2.55 9.38 -2.94
CA ASN A 298 -2.89 7.99 -2.68
C ASN A 298 -4.35 7.78 -3.16
N PRO A 299 -4.59 7.02 -4.23
CA PRO A 299 -5.94 6.83 -4.76
C PRO A 299 -6.85 6.00 -3.84
N LEU A 300 -6.32 5.41 -2.76
CA LEU A 300 -7.10 4.69 -1.75
C LEU A 300 -7.43 5.57 -0.53
N CYS A 301 -6.87 6.78 -0.46
CA CYS A 301 -7.09 7.73 0.63
C CYS A 301 -7.45 9.09 0.06
N MET A 302 -8.73 9.44 0.14
CA MET A 302 -9.24 10.72 -0.36
C MET A 302 -9.04 11.88 0.63
N GLU A 303 -7.98 11.83 1.43
CA GLU A 303 -7.51 12.92 2.28
C GLU A 303 -6.11 13.33 1.81
N ILE A 304 -6.05 14.35 0.96
CA ILE A 304 -4.85 14.69 0.19
C ILE A 304 -4.19 15.93 0.80
N PRO A 305 -2.96 15.84 1.33
CA PRO A 305 -2.21 17.01 1.77
C PRO A 305 -1.89 17.92 0.58
N VAL A 306 -2.43 19.14 0.58
CA VAL A 306 -2.27 20.12 -0.51
C VAL A 306 -1.60 21.42 -0.05
N GLY A 307 -1.32 21.55 1.24
CA GLY A 307 -0.77 22.75 1.85
C GLY A 307 0.40 23.37 1.08
N ALA A 308 1.40 22.56 0.75
CA ALA A 308 2.60 22.99 0.04
C ALA A 308 2.36 23.58 -1.36
N TYR A 309 1.17 23.38 -1.93
CA TYR A 309 0.80 23.85 -3.27
C TYR A 309 -0.08 25.09 -3.26
N LEU A 310 -0.58 25.48 -2.08
CA LEU A 310 -1.42 26.66 -1.92
C LEU A 310 -0.57 27.93 -1.79
N LYS A 311 -1.12 29.04 -2.27
CA LYS A 311 -0.55 30.39 -2.18
C LYS A 311 -1.58 31.39 -1.67
N GLU A 312 -1.11 32.56 -1.25
CA GLU A 312 -1.99 33.67 -0.90
C GLU A 312 -2.81 34.11 -2.11
N GLY A 313 -4.09 34.41 -1.89
CA GLY A 313 -5.05 34.84 -2.88
C GLY A 313 -5.73 33.66 -3.58
N GLU A 314 -5.73 33.70 -4.91
CA GLU A 314 -6.48 32.76 -5.74
C GLU A 314 -5.67 31.49 -6.03
N ASN A 315 -6.28 30.33 -5.79
CA ASN A 315 -5.72 29.01 -6.05
C ASN A 315 -6.64 28.25 -7.00
N MET A 316 -6.11 27.88 -8.17
CA MET A 316 -6.82 27.02 -9.12
C MET A 316 -6.68 25.56 -8.67
N ILE A 317 -7.80 24.88 -8.53
CA ILE A 317 -7.86 23.44 -8.24
C ILE A 317 -8.40 22.76 -9.50
N GLU A 318 -7.61 21.86 -10.06
CA GLU A 318 -7.97 21.07 -11.24
C GLU A 318 -7.91 19.58 -10.90
N ILE A 319 -9.00 18.86 -11.15
CA ILE A 319 -9.05 17.40 -11.00
C ILE A 319 -9.41 16.79 -12.34
N GLN A 320 -8.48 16.08 -12.94
CA GLN A 320 -8.71 15.32 -14.16
C GLN A 320 -9.06 13.89 -13.80
N VAL A 321 -10.22 13.41 -14.25
CA VAL A 321 -10.69 12.05 -14.04
C VAL A 321 -10.73 11.33 -15.38
N ALA A 322 -10.20 10.11 -15.43
CA ALA A 322 -10.31 9.23 -16.58
C ALA A 322 -11.13 8.00 -16.20
N SER A 323 -12.20 7.76 -16.97
CA SER A 323 -13.09 6.63 -16.74
C SER A 323 -12.62 5.36 -17.45
N THR A 324 -13.14 4.21 -17.03
CA THR A 324 -13.12 3.00 -17.86
C THR A 324 -14.03 3.14 -19.09
N LEU A 325 -13.92 2.18 -20.01
CA LEU A 325 -14.80 2.04 -21.18
C LEU A 325 -16.15 1.39 -20.85
N LEU A 326 -16.39 0.98 -19.59
CA LEU A 326 -17.53 0.14 -19.22
C LEU A 326 -18.87 0.73 -19.68
N ASN A 327 -19.18 1.96 -19.26
CA ASN A 327 -20.48 2.56 -19.51
C ASN A 327 -20.72 2.79 -21.02
N ALA A 328 -19.72 3.25 -21.76
CA ALA A 328 -19.82 3.41 -23.21
C ALA A 328 -20.01 2.07 -23.94
N VAL A 329 -19.32 1.01 -23.49
CA VAL A 329 -19.47 -0.34 -24.05
C VAL A 329 -20.85 -0.90 -23.76
N VAL A 330 -21.34 -0.80 -22.52
CA VAL A 330 -22.67 -1.29 -22.14
C VAL A 330 -23.76 -0.53 -22.90
N GLU A 331 -23.64 0.80 -23.03
CA GLU A 331 -24.54 1.62 -23.84
C GLU A 331 -24.55 1.19 -25.31
N HIS A 332 -23.38 0.94 -25.90
CA HIS A 332 -23.25 0.48 -27.28
C HIS A 332 -23.83 -0.93 -27.47
N SER A 333 -23.47 -1.89 -26.60
CA SER A 333 -24.02 -3.25 -26.62
C SER A 333 -25.54 -3.26 -26.56
N ARG A 334 -26.13 -2.46 -25.66
CA ARG A 334 -27.59 -2.35 -25.50
C ARG A 334 -28.25 -1.75 -26.75
N LYS A 335 -27.66 -0.72 -27.35
CA LYS A 335 -28.14 -0.08 -28.60
C LYS A 335 -28.09 -1.02 -29.81
N GLU A 336 -26.96 -1.68 -30.00
CA GLU A 336 -26.71 -2.59 -31.13
C GLU A 336 -27.31 -3.99 -30.92
N LYS A 337 -27.86 -4.26 -29.72
CA LYS A 337 -28.36 -5.58 -29.30
C LYS A 337 -27.29 -6.66 -29.46
N ILE A 338 -26.04 -6.33 -29.15
CA ILE A 338 -24.92 -7.27 -29.20
C ILE A 338 -25.12 -8.30 -28.09
N CYS A 339 -25.23 -9.57 -28.47
CA CYS A 339 -25.23 -10.69 -27.55
C CYS A 339 -23.86 -11.36 -27.56
N GLY A 340 -23.38 -11.83 -26.40
CA GLY A 340 -22.10 -12.56 -26.32
C GLY A 340 -22.12 -13.86 -27.14
N LEU A 341 -20.99 -14.58 -27.15
CA LEU A 341 -20.74 -15.78 -27.98
C LEU A 341 -21.79 -16.93 -27.84
N HIS A 342 -22.74 -16.81 -26.92
CA HIS A 342 -23.80 -17.77 -26.64
C HIS A 342 -25.22 -17.18 -26.67
N LYS A 343 -25.43 -16.02 -27.31
CA LYS A 343 -26.70 -15.25 -27.28
C LYS A 343 -27.11 -14.82 -25.86
N ILE A 344 -26.17 -14.82 -24.91
CA ILE A 344 -26.40 -14.28 -23.58
C ILE A 344 -26.43 -12.75 -23.73
N PRO A 345 -27.49 -12.08 -23.25
CA PRO A 345 -27.54 -10.62 -23.21
C PRO A 345 -26.34 -10.05 -22.45
N ASP A 346 -25.94 -8.82 -22.75
CA ASP A 346 -24.95 -8.12 -21.93
C ASP A 346 -25.53 -7.88 -20.53
N ILE A 347 -25.05 -8.66 -19.56
CA ILE A 347 -25.51 -8.61 -18.15
C ILE A 347 -24.74 -7.60 -17.30
N ARG A 348 -23.79 -6.87 -17.90
CA ARG A 348 -23.02 -5.86 -17.16
C ARG A 348 -23.92 -4.68 -16.82
N GLU A 349 -23.77 -4.19 -15.61
CA GLU A 349 -24.39 -2.93 -15.17
C GLU A 349 -23.44 -1.76 -15.38
N MET A 350 -24.04 -0.58 -15.51
CA MET A 350 -23.31 0.67 -15.58
C MET A 350 -22.94 1.13 -14.18
N ASN A 351 -21.75 1.71 -14.04
CA ASN A 351 -21.27 2.23 -12.76
C ASN A 351 -21.50 3.73 -12.63
N GLU A 352 -21.61 4.20 -11.38
CA GLU A 352 -21.35 5.60 -11.04
C GLU A 352 -19.87 5.91 -11.27
N TYR A 353 -19.57 7.09 -11.83
CA TYR A 353 -18.24 7.48 -12.27
C TYR A 353 -18.14 9.01 -12.43
N GLY A 354 -16.93 9.53 -12.45
CA GLY A 354 -16.61 10.95 -12.28
C GLY A 354 -16.35 11.29 -10.81
N ILE A 355 -16.67 12.53 -10.41
CA ILE A 355 -16.63 12.97 -9.02
C ILE A 355 -18.07 13.22 -8.57
N TRP A 356 -18.43 12.73 -7.39
CA TRP A 356 -19.74 12.98 -6.79
C TRP A 356 -19.65 13.09 -5.27
N GLY A 357 -20.65 13.76 -4.69
CA GLY A 357 -20.60 14.13 -3.28
C GLY A 357 -19.75 15.37 -3.04
N GLU A 358 -19.28 15.50 -1.80
CA GLU A 358 -18.57 16.68 -1.33
C GLU A 358 -17.09 16.70 -1.73
N VAL A 359 -16.60 17.87 -2.12
CA VAL A 359 -15.16 18.16 -2.14
C VAL A 359 -14.92 19.40 -1.31
N ALA A 360 -14.08 19.26 -0.29
CA ALA A 360 -13.84 20.33 0.68
C ALA A 360 -12.36 20.45 1.06
N LEU A 361 -11.93 21.69 1.23
CA LEU A 361 -10.61 22.02 1.77
C LEU A 361 -10.72 22.25 3.27
N TYR A 362 -9.87 21.56 4.03
CA TYR A 362 -9.72 21.72 5.47
C TYR A 362 -8.41 22.45 5.72
N VAL A 363 -8.51 23.65 6.28
CA VAL A 363 -7.35 24.49 6.60
C VAL A 363 -7.30 24.66 8.11
N LYS A 364 -6.16 24.31 8.72
CA LYS A 364 -5.97 24.47 10.15
C LYS A 364 -6.09 25.94 10.54
N LYS A 365 -6.88 26.25 11.58
CA LYS A 365 -6.89 27.60 12.16
C LYS A 365 -5.54 27.87 12.79
N ASN A 366 -4.95 29.02 12.48
CA ASN A 366 -3.78 29.51 13.21
C ASN A 366 -4.16 29.63 14.70
N SER A 367 -3.59 28.75 15.53
CA SER A 367 -3.34 29.11 16.91
C SER A 367 -2.14 30.05 16.90
N ASP A 368 -2.22 31.18 17.58
CA ASP A 368 -1.10 32.12 17.71
C ASP A 368 0.10 31.42 18.36
N LYS A 369 0.99 30.83 17.56
CA LYS A 369 2.36 30.43 17.93
C LYS A 369 3.14 30.00 16.68
N ASN A 370 3.90 30.94 16.14
CA ASN A 370 4.95 30.71 15.16
C ASN A 370 6.01 29.75 15.72
N VAL A 371 6.21 28.59 15.10
CA VAL A 371 7.50 27.88 15.17
C VAL A 371 7.93 27.55 13.73
N ARG A 372 8.92 28.30 13.24
CA ARG A 372 9.61 28.04 11.98
C ARG A 372 10.45 26.78 12.12
N ILE A 373 10.33 25.84 11.17
CA ILE A 373 11.27 24.73 11.02
C ILE A 373 12.08 24.97 9.73
N GLU A 374 13.19 25.70 9.85
CA GLU A 374 14.33 25.54 8.94
C GLU A 374 15.26 24.53 9.62
N CYS A 375 15.33 23.28 9.15
CA CYS A 375 16.52 22.40 9.34
C CYS A 375 16.47 21.05 8.60
N ILE A 376 15.37 20.64 7.95
CA ILE A 376 15.24 19.26 7.44
C ILE A 376 16.03 18.99 6.13
N PHE A 377 16.54 20.00 5.43
CA PHE A 377 17.14 19.81 4.11
C PHE A 377 18.59 19.28 4.07
N ARG A 378 19.35 19.29 5.19
CA ARG A 378 20.77 18.87 5.17
C ARG A 378 21.01 17.37 5.36
N ILE A 379 20.09 16.63 5.96
CA ILE A 379 20.29 15.21 6.30
C ILE A 379 20.02 14.30 5.08
N PHE A 380 19.09 14.70 4.19
CA PHE A 380 18.72 13.89 3.02
C PHE A 380 19.81 13.81 1.93
N ILE A 381 20.69 14.81 1.82
CA ILE A 381 21.77 14.80 0.81
C ILE A 381 22.85 13.77 1.16
N HIS A 382 23.12 13.51 2.45
CA HIS A 382 24.11 12.50 2.85
C HIS A 382 23.60 11.06 2.78
N PHE A 383 22.30 10.83 3.01
CA PHE A 383 21.73 9.48 2.96
C PHE A 383 21.64 8.91 1.53
N PHE A 384 21.33 9.76 0.53
CA PHE A 384 21.20 9.31 -0.86
C PHE A 384 22.50 9.37 -1.69
N ALA A 385 23.54 10.07 -1.22
CA ALA A 385 24.83 10.13 -1.92
C ALA A 385 25.60 8.79 -1.91
N ASN A 386 25.31 7.88 -0.98
CA ASN A 386 26.00 6.59 -0.84
C ASN A 386 25.28 5.41 -1.49
N LEU A 387 24.13 5.61 -2.15
CA LEU A 387 23.38 4.56 -2.85
C LEU A 387 23.77 4.40 -4.34
N SER A 388 24.84 5.03 -4.80
CA SER A 388 25.30 4.91 -6.18
C SER A 388 26.12 3.63 -6.41
N SER A 389 25.46 2.48 -6.43
CA SER A 389 25.96 1.30 -7.16
C SER A 389 24.78 0.57 -7.79
N GLY A 390 24.58 0.84 -9.10
CA GLY A 390 23.66 0.23 -10.07
C GLY A 390 22.28 -0.10 -9.50
N PHE A 391 21.22 0.69 -9.66
CA PHE A 391 20.39 0.74 -10.87
C PHE A 391 19.46 1.98 -10.85
N VAL A 392 19.74 2.98 -10.00
CA VAL A 392 18.93 4.19 -9.84
C VAL A 392 19.84 5.41 -9.94
N ARG A 393 19.57 6.31 -10.90
CA ARG A 393 20.29 7.59 -11.04
C ARG A 393 19.35 8.71 -10.60
N LEU A 394 19.55 9.23 -9.38
CA LEU A 394 18.86 10.40 -8.87
C LEU A 394 19.52 11.66 -9.47
N GLN A 395 18.73 12.53 -10.09
CA GLN A 395 19.21 13.80 -10.61
C GLN A 395 18.48 14.94 -9.91
N ALA A 396 19.21 15.72 -9.10
CA ALA A 396 18.69 16.89 -8.42
C ALA A 396 18.43 18.01 -9.43
N GLN A 397 17.21 18.55 -9.48
CA GLN A 397 16.87 19.68 -10.37
C GLN A 397 16.85 21.05 -9.69
N SER A 398 16.84 21.14 -8.35
CA SER A 398 17.17 22.35 -7.57
C SER A 398 17.13 22.08 -6.06
N GLU A 399 17.62 23.04 -5.25
CA GLU A 399 17.71 23.01 -3.77
C GLU A 399 16.39 22.76 -3.01
N ARG A 400 15.23 22.63 -3.67
CA ARG A 400 13.90 22.48 -3.03
C ARG A 400 13.01 21.35 -3.59
N ARG A 401 13.53 20.48 -4.46
CA ARG A 401 12.77 19.33 -5.00
C ARG A 401 13.68 18.11 -5.14
N LEU A 402 13.34 17.02 -4.44
CA LEU A 402 13.80 15.67 -4.76
C LEU A 402 12.65 14.97 -5.48
N SER A 403 12.83 14.69 -6.77
CA SER A 403 11.94 13.80 -7.53
C SER A 403 12.67 12.50 -7.79
N VAL A 404 12.13 11.37 -7.33
CA VAL A 404 12.61 10.05 -7.71
C VAL A 404 12.00 9.69 -9.06
N LYS A 405 12.82 9.66 -10.12
CA LYS A 405 12.41 9.10 -11.41
C LYS A 405 13.03 7.71 -11.57
N CYS A 406 12.20 6.68 -11.64
CA CYS A 406 12.61 5.38 -12.18
C CYS A 406 12.70 5.50 -13.70
N ILE A 407 13.93 5.53 -14.24
CA ILE A 407 14.16 5.42 -15.68
C ILE A 407 14.46 3.95 -15.96
N ASN A 408 13.60 3.31 -16.74
CA ASN A 408 13.88 1.98 -17.27
C ASN A 408 14.81 2.16 -18.48
N ILE A 409 16.08 1.80 -18.34
CA ILE A 409 17.02 1.74 -19.47
C ILE A 409 17.08 0.28 -19.88
N SER A 410 16.43 -0.06 -20.98
CA SER A 410 16.68 -1.32 -21.69
C SER A 410 18.05 -1.23 -22.37
N GLU A 411 18.93 -2.15 -21.94
CA GLU A 411 20.29 -2.49 -22.44
C GLU A 411 21.40 -1.42 -22.34
#